data_AF-A0A7Y4U4S8-F1
#
_entry.id   AF-A0A7Y4U4S8-F1
#
_cell.length_a   1.000
_cell.length_b   1.000
_cell.length_c   1.000
_cell.angle_alpha   90.00
_cell.angle_beta   90.00
_cell.angle_gamma   90.00
#
_symmetry.space_group_name_H-M   'P 1'
#
loop_
_entity.id
_entity.type
_entity.pdbx_description
1 polymer ?
#
loop_
_entity_poly.entity_id
_entity_poly.type
_entity_poly.pdbx_seq_one_letter_code
_entity_poly.pdbx_strand_id
1 'polypeptide(L)'
;MEVTVLGHGSLMSGQGLSFSGTVHVKAASIVALRECRRGFAKLSRYGDRFATDVESPQWPLTGRTMAPTTMPTGEVEVLALTVEIEDFSGLVKREGYSAIAMYQLAILARGQGKSLAGFLWALHEDMGHDRVAYRRRLWALTGFTSPHYIPHPVRLDTEGYALIFLAPGAEGTGADDVIAVRQETGIHAVMTMNDTWRRKPNEDQLTYFLSCLLGGVHGLNVRDLLPTQEDPALANRVREQLTQRLVVEREQFLTVTMLSREQYHHGFGDAETAVARGGLTDFLSGARGAYGMSGARL
;
A
#
# COMPACT_ATOMS: atom_id res chain seq x y z
N MET A 1 -18.32 11.69 4.69
CA MET A 1 -17.35 12.29 3.74
C MET A 1 -16.52 11.13 3.25
N GLU A 2 -16.49 10.91 1.95
CA GLU A 2 -15.76 9.79 1.36
C GLU A 2 -14.27 10.08 1.27
N VAL A 3 -13.45 9.05 1.48
CA VAL A 3 -12.00 9.07 1.36
C VAL A 3 -11.57 7.85 0.57
N THR A 4 -10.76 8.06 -0.47
CA THR A 4 -10.07 6.97 -1.17
C THR A 4 -8.69 6.80 -0.54
N VAL A 5 -8.41 5.60 -0.02
CA VAL A 5 -7.12 5.22 0.54
C VAL A 5 -6.44 4.15 -0.31
N LEU A 6 -5.12 4.29 -0.48
CA LEU A 6 -4.28 3.41 -1.28
C LEU A 6 -3.50 2.47 -0.35
N GLY A 7 -3.81 1.18 -0.41
CA GLY A 7 -3.07 0.11 0.24
C GLY A 7 -1.96 -0.43 -0.67
N HIS A 8 -0.70 -0.44 -0.19
CA HIS A 8 0.45 -0.91 -0.96
C HIS A 8 1.15 -2.14 -0.37
N GLY A 9 0.59 -2.72 0.69
CA GLY A 9 1.15 -3.89 1.38
C GLY A 9 0.08 -4.91 1.73
N SER A 10 0.09 -5.37 2.97
CA SER A 10 -0.96 -6.25 3.50
C SER A 10 -2.39 -5.68 3.34
N LEU A 11 -2.57 -4.36 3.24
CA LEU A 11 -3.88 -3.78 2.94
C LEU A 11 -4.45 -4.18 1.57
N MET A 12 -3.65 -4.75 0.67
CA MET A 12 -4.10 -5.18 -0.65
C MET A 12 -4.88 -6.49 -0.65
N SER A 13 -4.91 -7.22 0.48
CA SER A 13 -5.58 -8.52 0.59
C SER A 13 -6.69 -8.50 1.64
N GLY A 14 -7.69 -9.35 1.48
CA GLY A 14 -8.71 -9.67 2.47
C GLY A 14 -8.09 -10.23 3.73
N GLN A 15 -7.10 -11.12 3.60
CA GLN A 15 -6.33 -11.59 4.75
C GLN A 15 -5.74 -10.43 5.54
N GLY A 16 -5.00 -9.55 4.88
CA GLY A 16 -4.40 -8.43 5.58
C GLY A 16 -5.47 -7.47 6.10
N LEU A 17 -6.47 -7.10 5.31
CA LEU A 17 -7.56 -6.20 5.73
C LEU A 17 -8.30 -6.71 6.99
N SER A 18 -8.40 -8.02 7.19
CA SER A 18 -9.09 -8.59 8.35
C SER A 18 -8.53 -8.15 9.71
N PHE A 19 -7.26 -7.75 9.78
CA PHE A 19 -6.66 -7.15 10.99
C PHE A 19 -7.25 -5.78 11.36
N SER A 20 -7.95 -5.12 10.44
CA SER A 20 -8.67 -3.88 10.69
C SER A 20 -10.13 -4.12 11.14
N GLY A 21 -10.60 -5.36 11.15
CA GLY A 21 -12.01 -5.69 11.21
C GLY A 21 -12.72 -5.45 9.88
N THR A 22 -14.05 -5.57 9.87
CA THR A 22 -14.88 -5.26 8.70
C THR A 22 -14.83 -3.77 8.40
N VAL A 23 -14.75 -3.43 7.11
CA VAL A 23 -14.67 -2.07 6.58
C VAL A 23 -15.74 -1.93 5.50
N HIS A 24 -16.64 -0.95 5.61
CA HIS A 24 -17.65 -0.73 4.57
C HIS A 24 -17.05 0.01 3.37
N VAL A 25 -16.67 -0.75 2.34
CA VAL A 25 -16.10 -0.20 1.11
C VAL A 25 -17.22 0.11 0.12
N LYS A 26 -17.23 1.34 -0.38
CA LYS A 26 -18.18 1.80 -1.41
C LYS A 26 -17.74 1.45 -2.83
N ALA A 27 -16.44 1.55 -3.06
CA ALA A 27 -15.81 1.21 -4.33
C ALA A 27 -14.37 0.75 -4.08
N ALA A 28 -13.91 -0.18 -4.90
CA ALA A 28 -12.52 -0.62 -4.92
C ALA A 28 -12.01 -0.68 -6.35
N SER A 29 -10.74 -0.36 -6.55
CA SER A 29 -10.09 -0.39 -7.87
C SER A 29 -8.58 -0.56 -7.75
N ILE A 30 -7.94 -0.80 -8.89
CA ILE A 30 -6.48 -0.84 -9.00
C ILE A 30 -5.99 0.56 -9.39
N VAL A 31 -4.96 1.07 -8.71
CA VAL A 31 -4.27 2.31 -9.09
C VAL A 31 -2.82 2.00 -9.41
N ALA A 32 -2.33 2.44 -10.57
CA ALA A 32 -0.92 2.42 -10.92
C ALA A 32 -0.26 3.74 -10.54
N LEU A 33 0.76 3.69 -9.68
CA LEU A 33 1.53 4.84 -9.23
C LEU A 33 2.73 5.07 -10.16
N ARG A 34 2.90 6.32 -10.59
CA ARG A 34 3.97 6.71 -11.52
C ARG A 34 5.30 6.79 -10.78
N GLU A 35 6.34 6.25 -11.42
CA GLU A 35 7.75 6.40 -11.01
C GLU A 35 8.05 5.96 -9.57
N CYS A 36 7.21 5.09 -9.04
CA CYS A 36 7.35 4.54 -7.70
C CYS A 36 8.11 3.22 -7.73
N ARG A 37 8.72 2.90 -6.59
CA ARG A 37 9.24 1.57 -6.25
C ARG A 37 8.53 1.10 -5.00
N ARG A 38 8.21 -0.19 -4.95
CA ARG A 38 7.64 -0.82 -3.76
C ARG A 38 8.56 -1.94 -3.30
N GLY A 39 8.65 -2.09 -1.99
CA GLY A 39 9.36 -3.17 -1.34
C GLY A 39 9.22 -3.04 0.16
N PHE A 40 10.12 -3.68 0.92
CA PHE A 40 10.06 -3.68 2.37
C PHE A 40 11.04 -2.66 2.95
N ALA A 41 10.57 -1.62 3.63
CA ALA A 41 11.42 -0.49 4.01
C ALA A 41 11.39 -0.14 5.51
N LYS A 42 10.73 -0.95 6.34
CA LYS A 42 10.46 -0.56 7.72
C LYS A 42 10.21 -1.77 8.62
N LEU A 43 10.68 -1.79 9.86
CA LEU A 43 10.18 -2.74 10.86
C LEU A 43 8.76 -2.41 11.32
N SER A 44 7.93 -3.44 11.46
CA SER A 44 6.62 -3.33 12.08
C SER A 44 6.72 -2.74 13.49
N ARG A 45 5.59 -2.28 14.03
CA ARG A 45 5.51 -1.72 15.40
C ARG A 45 6.05 -2.66 16.48
N TYR A 46 5.89 -3.97 16.32
CA TYR A 46 6.38 -4.97 17.27
C TYR A 46 7.79 -5.44 16.94
N GLY A 47 8.39 -4.92 15.86
CA GLY A 47 9.72 -5.32 15.43
C GLY A 47 9.81 -6.81 15.11
N ASP A 48 8.72 -7.46 14.68
CA ASP A 48 8.59 -8.89 14.38
C ASP A 48 8.73 -9.20 12.88
N ARG A 49 8.60 -8.18 12.02
CA ARG A 49 8.70 -8.29 10.56
C ARG A 49 9.04 -6.95 9.90
N PHE A 50 9.43 -6.99 8.64
CA PHE A 50 9.54 -5.83 7.75
C PHE A 50 8.21 -5.62 7.02
N ALA A 51 7.69 -4.39 7.10
CA ALA A 51 6.51 -3.90 6.42
C ALA A 51 6.86 -3.24 5.08
N THR A 52 5.91 -3.23 4.15
CA THR A 52 6.08 -2.60 2.84
C THR A 52 6.07 -1.08 2.93
N ASP A 53 6.69 -0.43 1.97
CA ASP A 53 6.60 1.00 1.74
C ASP A 53 6.70 1.30 0.24
N VAL A 54 6.35 2.53 -0.13
CA VAL A 54 6.49 3.03 -1.50
C VAL A 54 7.46 4.21 -1.49
N GLU A 55 8.44 4.17 -2.40
CA GLU A 55 9.42 5.23 -2.60
C GLU A 55 9.26 5.83 -3.99
N SER A 56 9.40 7.14 -4.10
CA SER A 56 9.44 7.85 -5.38
C SER A 56 10.59 8.85 -5.37
N PRO A 57 11.43 8.90 -6.43
CA PRO A 57 12.37 9.98 -6.64
C PRO A 57 11.67 11.26 -7.11
N GLN A 58 10.44 11.17 -7.62
CA GLN A 58 9.66 12.28 -8.14
C GLN A 58 8.51 12.65 -7.19
N TRP A 59 8.35 13.95 -6.93
CA TRP A 59 7.28 14.50 -6.12
C TRP A 59 6.63 15.65 -6.89
N PRO A 60 5.29 15.79 -6.81
CA PRO A 60 4.35 15.03 -5.99
C PRO A 60 3.99 13.64 -6.56
N LEU A 61 3.38 12.78 -5.73
CA LEU A 61 2.91 11.47 -6.19
C LEU A 61 1.70 11.60 -7.11
N THR A 62 1.75 10.88 -8.22
CA THR A 62 0.65 10.79 -9.19
C THR A 62 0.36 9.35 -9.53
N GLY A 63 -0.86 9.09 -9.98
CA GLY A 63 -1.27 7.75 -10.41
C GLY A 63 -2.47 7.77 -11.33
N ARG A 64 -2.82 6.60 -11.83
CA ARG A 64 -4.00 6.40 -12.66
C ARG A 64 -4.80 5.20 -12.20
N THR A 65 -6.13 5.34 -12.22
CA THR A 65 -7.03 4.21 -12.02
C THR A 65 -6.92 3.29 -13.24
N MET A 66 -6.77 2.00 -12.98
CA MET A 66 -6.57 0.98 -14.01
C MET A 66 -7.88 0.22 -14.22
N ALA A 67 -8.25 0.02 -15.48
CA ALA A 67 -9.30 -0.95 -15.80
C ALA A 67 -8.76 -2.37 -15.55
N PRO A 68 -9.60 -3.31 -15.07
CA PRO A 68 -9.19 -4.70 -14.81
C PRO A 68 -8.55 -5.41 -16.00
N THR A 69 -8.93 -5.03 -17.22
CA THR A 69 -8.43 -5.60 -18.47
C THR A 69 -7.11 -4.99 -18.95
N THR A 70 -6.64 -3.91 -18.31
CA THR A 70 -5.40 -3.23 -18.70
C THR A 70 -4.20 -4.00 -18.14
N MET A 71 -3.27 -4.39 -19.01
CA MET A 71 -2.06 -5.09 -18.60
C MET A 71 -1.10 -4.18 -17.80
N PRO A 72 -0.43 -4.70 -16.76
CA PRO A 72 0.55 -3.92 -16.01
C PRO A 72 1.73 -3.48 -16.90
N THR A 73 2.18 -2.22 -16.75
CA THR A 73 3.28 -1.62 -17.53
C THR A 73 4.57 -1.47 -16.72
N GLY A 74 4.68 -2.15 -15.58
CA GLY A 74 5.84 -2.07 -14.67
C GLY A 74 5.72 -1.02 -13.57
N GLU A 75 4.69 -0.17 -13.61
CA GLU A 75 4.33 0.73 -12.51
C GLU A 75 3.89 -0.05 -11.27
N VAL A 76 4.09 0.55 -10.09
CA VAL A 76 3.64 -0.02 -8.82
C VAL A 76 2.13 0.07 -8.76
N GLU A 77 1.46 -1.08 -8.64
CA GLU A 77 0.01 -1.14 -8.49
C GLU A 77 -0.40 -1.31 -7.03
N VAL A 78 -1.36 -0.48 -6.60
CA VAL A 78 -1.89 -0.42 -5.24
C VAL A 78 -3.40 -0.58 -5.25
N LEU A 79 -3.96 -1.01 -4.12
CA LEU A 79 -5.40 -1.17 -3.94
C LEU A 79 -5.99 0.16 -3.52
N ALA A 80 -6.92 0.71 -4.29
CA ALA A 80 -7.73 1.84 -3.88
C ALA A 80 -9.01 1.35 -3.22
N LEU A 81 -9.31 1.85 -2.01
CA LEU A 81 -10.56 1.62 -1.29
C LEU A 81 -11.22 2.97 -1.01
N THR A 82 -12.43 3.18 -1.50
CA THR A 82 -13.26 4.34 -1.14
C THR A 82 -14.17 3.96 0.00
N VAL A 83 -14.03 4.67 1.11
CA VAL A 83 -14.74 4.41 2.38
C VAL A 83 -15.30 5.71 2.93
N GLU A 84 -16.26 5.62 3.86
CA GLU A 84 -16.64 6.76 4.68
C GLU A 84 -15.58 7.07 5.74
N ILE A 85 -15.56 8.31 6.23
CA ILE A 85 -14.57 8.79 7.21
C ILE A 85 -14.63 7.99 8.52
N GLU A 86 -15.79 7.44 8.88
CA GLU A 86 -16.00 6.60 10.05
C GLU A 86 -15.23 5.27 9.92
N ASP A 87 -15.39 4.56 8.81
CA ASP A 87 -14.66 3.31 8.52
C ASP A 87 -13.16 3.56 8.28
N PHE A 88 -12.81 4.70 7.68
CA PHE A 88 -11.42 5.11 7.46
C PHE A 88 -10.62 5.16 8.77
N SER A 89 -11.25 5.50 9.89
CA SER A 89 -10.58 5.58 11.20
C SER A 89 -9.90 4.28 11.63
N GLY A 90 -10.45 3.11 11.27
CA GLY A 90 -9.85 1.80 11.55
C GLY A 90 -8.56 1.60 10.76
N LEU A 91 -8.57 1.98 9.48
CA LEU A 91 -7.39 1.93 8.60
C LEU A 91 -6.28 2.88 9.08
N VAL A 92 -6.64 4.11 9.46
CA VAL A 92 -5.70 5.10 10.01
C VAL A 92 -4.97 4.57 11.26
N LYS A 93 -5.71 3.97 12.20
CA LYS A 93 -5.12 3.39 13.41
C LYS A 93 -4.15 2.26 13.11
N ARG A 94 -4.49 1.41 12.13
CA ARG A 94 -3.64 0.30 11.70
C ARG A 94 -2.32 0.79 11.10
N GLU A 95 -2.34 1.87 10.33
CA GLU A 95 -1.13 2.51 9.81
C GLU A 95 -0.31 3.24 10.90
N GLY A 96 -0.76 3.18 12.15
CA GLY A 96 -0.08 3.80 13.29
C GLY A 96 -0.22 5.32 13.32
N TYR A 97 -1.27 5.87 12.69
CA TYR A 97 -1.56 7.29 12.70
C TYR A 97 -2.80 7.60 13.56
N SER A 98 -2.98 8.86 13.94
CA SER A 98 -4.09 9.29 14.80
C SER A 98 -5.38 9.49 13.99
N ALA A 99 -6.40 8.69 14.29
CA ALA A 99 -7.74 8.89 13.75
C ALA A 99 -8.34 10.25 14.11
N ILE A 100 -8.02 10.77 15.31
CA ILE A 100 -8.45 12.10 15.75
C ILE A 100 -7.81 13.19 14.89
N ALA A 101 -6.51 13.10 14.63
CA ALA A 101 -5.80 14.04 13.76
C ALA A 101 -6.36 14.02 12.32
N MET A 102 -6.64 12.83 11.78
CA MET A 102 -7.28 12.72 10.45
C MET A 102 -8.69 13.33 10.43
N TYR A 103 -9.47 13.16 11.50
CA TYR A 103 -10.79 13.76 11.61
C TYR A 103 -10.72 15.30 11.68
N GLN A 104 -9.74 15.85 12.41
CA GLN A 104 -9.49 17.30 12.42
C GLN A 104 -9.17 17.82 11.01
N LEU A 105 -8.30 17.14 10.28
CA LEU A 105 -7.98 17.48 8.88
C LEU A 105 -9.23 17.37 7.98
N ALA A 106 -10.11 16.40 8.21
CA ALA A 106 -11.36 16.27 7.47
C ALA A 106 -12.34 17.41 7.74
N ILE A 107 -12.41 17.91 8.99
CA ILE A 107 -13.19 19.11 9.33
C ILE A 107 -12.63 20.34 8.60
N LEU A 108 -11.31 20.54 8.63
CA LEU A 108 -10.65 21.65 7.93
C LEU A 108 -10.91 21.59 6.42
N ALA A 109 -10.77 20.40 5.82
CA ALA A 109 -11.04 20.16 4.41
C ALA A 109 -12.48 20.52 4.04
N ARG A 110 -13.46 20.07 4.85
CA ARG A 110 -14.88 20.39 4.67
C ARG A 110 -15.15 21.89 4.76
N GLY A 111 -14.52 22.59 5.71
CA GLY A 111 -14.63 24.05 5.84
C GLY A 111 -14.15 24.81 4.60
N GLN A 112 -13.29 24.19 3.77
CA GLN A 112 -12.81 24.74 2.50
C GLN A 112 -13.52 24.16 1.27
N GLY A 113 -14.58 23.36 1.46
CA GLY A 113 -15.27 22.69 0.35
C GLY A 113 -14.42 21.67 -0.41
N LYS A 114 -13.38 21.11 0.22
CA LYS A 114 -12.47 20.12 -0.38
C LYS A 114 -12.71 18.72 0.17
N SER A 115 -12.40 17.69 -0.62
CA SER A 115 -12.20 16.34 -0.08
C SER A 115 -10.97 16.33 0.83
N LEU A 116 -10.88 15.36 1.74
CA LEU A 116 -9.71 15.24 2.62
C LEU A 116 -8.40 15.12 1.83
N ALA A 117 -8.36 14.23 0.84
CA ALA A 117 -7.19 14.07 -0.01
C ALA A 117 -6.86 15.31 -0.85
N GLY A 118 -7.88 16.01 -1.38
CA GLY A 118 -7.69 17.24 -2.14
C GLY A 118 -7.23 18.42 -1.27
N PHE A 119 -7.66 18.48 -0.01
CA PHE A 119 -7.15 19.42 0.97
C PHE A 119 -5.68 19.15 1.28
N LEU A 120 -5.30 17.88 1.49
CA LEU A 120 -3.90 17.53 1.71
C LEU A 120 -3.04 17.78 0.48
N TRP A 121 -3.57 17.58 -0.74
CA TRP A 121 -2.88 17.95 -1.97
C TRP A 121 -2.58 19.43 -2.05
N ALA A 122 -3.58 20.28 -1.82
CA ALA A 122 -3.40 21.73 -1.82
C ALA A 122 -2.38 22.16 -0.73
N LEU A 123 -2.42 21.55 0.45
CA LEU A 123 -1.44 21.79 1.50
C LEU A 123 -0.02 21.42 1.06
N HIS A 124 0.13 20.31 0.33
CA HIS A 124 1.41 19.88 -0.20
C HIS A 124 1.91 20.81 -1.32
N GLU A 125 1.01 21.29 -2.19
CA GLU A 125 1.29 22.27 -3.24
C GLU A 125 1.71 23.64 -2.67
N ASP A 126 1.04 24.13 -1.62
CA ASP A 126 1.41 25.37 -0.91
C ASP A 126 2.84 25.32 -0.37
N MET A 127 3.34 24.13 -0.04
CA MET A 127 4.71 23.89 0.42
C MET A 127 5.69 23.58 -0.73
N GLY A 128 5.30 23.83 -1.99
CA GLY A 128 6.12 23.56 -3.17
C GLY A 128 6.41 22.07 -3.38
N HIS A 129 5.52 21.20 -2.89
CA HIS A 129 5.71 19.74 -2.85
C HIS A 129 6.95 19.28 -2.07
N ASP A 130 7.44 20.10 -1.14
CA ASP A 130 8.46 19.71 -0.17
C ASP A 130 7.83 18.85 0.93
N ARG A 131 8.27 17.59 1.02
CA ARG A 131 7.79 16.61 2.00
C ARG A 131 8.01 17.01 3.45
N VAL A 132 9.17 17.60 3.77
CA VAL A 132 9.54 17.96 5.14
C VAL A 132 8.70 19.15 5.57
N ALA A 133 8.58 20.17 4.72
CA ALA A 133 7.72 21.33 4.96
C ALA A 133 6.25 20.91 5.10
N TYR A 134 5.76 20.02 4.23
CA TYR A 134 4.41 19.45 4.33
C TYR A 134 4.17 18.72 5.64
N ARG A 135 5.09 17.86 6.09
CA ARG A 135 4.96 17.13 7.36
C ARG A 135 4.99 18.06 8.57
N ARG A 136 5.87 19.06 8.57
CA ARG A 136 5.88 20.12 9.59
C ARG A 136 4.56 20.88 9.62
N ARG A 137 3.98 21.13 8.45
CA ARG A 137 2.67 21.80 8.34
C ARG A 137 1.54 20.91 8.85
N LEU A 138 1.53 19.61 8.54
CA LEU A 138 0.59 18.64 9.11
C LEU A 138 0.69 18.60 10.65
N TRP A 139 1.91 18.54 11.18
CA TRP A 139 2.18 18.59 12.61
C TRP A 139 1.60 19.87 13.22
N ALA A 140 1.88 21.03 12.64
CA ALA A 140 1.37 22.32 13.13
C ALA A 140 -0.17 22.40 13.14
N LEU A 141 -0.85 21.71 12.22
CA LEU A 141 -2.31 21.71 12.15
C LEU A 141 -2.97 20.73 13.13
N THR A 142 -2.30 19.64 13.49
CA THR A 142 -2.92 18.52 14.22
C THR A 142 -2.30 18.22 15.57
N GLY A 143 -1.09 18.72 15.84
CA GLY A 143 -0.28 18.32 16.98
C GLY A 143 0.09 16.83 16.97
N PHE A 144 0.01 16.16 15.81
CA PHE A 144 0.28 14.73 15.69
C PHE A 144 1.13 14.40 14.46
N THR A 145 2.08 13.48 14.64
CA THR A 145 2.81 12.79 13.58
C THR A 145 3.05 11.35 14.00
N SER A 146 3.54 10.52 13.09
CA SER A 146 3.80 9.10 13.36
C SER A 146 5.23 8.71 12.99
N PRO A 147 5.93 7.93 13.84
CA PRO A 147 7.16 7.27 13.44
C PRO A 147 6.89 6.13 12.44
N HIS A 148 5.62 5.73 12.28
CA HIS A 148 5.19 4.61 11.43
C HIS A 148 4.92 5.02 9.99
N TYR A 149 3.74 5.59 9.74
CA TYR A 149 3.37 6.07 8.42
C TYR A 149 2.64 7.41 8.55
N ILE A 150 2.88 8.30 7.61
CA ILE A 150 2.25 9.63 7.52
C ILE A 150 1.37 9.64 6.27
N PRO A 151 0.16 10.22 6.30
CA PRO A 151 -0.67 10.35 5.11
C PRO A 151 -0.02 11.30 4.10
N HIS A 152 -0.01 10.89 2.83
CA HIS A 152 0.41 11.69 1.68
C HIS A 152 -0.69 11.70 0.62
N PRO A 153 -0.96 12.84 0.00
CA PRO A 153 -1.94 12.93 -1.07
C PRO A 153 -1.34 12.38 -2.38
N VAL A 154 -2.18 11.70 -3.17
CA VAL A 154 -1.86 11.27 -4.53
C VAL A 154 -2.90 11.86 -5.47
N ARG A 155 -2.45 12.52 -6.54
CA ARG A 155 -3.36 13.00 -7.60
C ARG A 155 -3.60 11.90 -8.62
N LEU A 156 -4.87 11.67 -8.95
CA LEU A 156 -5.31 10.71 -9.95
C LEU A 156 -5.68 11.42 -11.26
N ASP A 157 -5.38 10.80 -12.41
CA ASP A 157 -5.59 11.39 -13.74
C ASP A 157 -7.03 11.86 -14.02
N THR A 158 -8.03 11.13 -13.54
CA THR A 158 -9.46 11.40 -13.84
C THR A 158 -10.11 12.31 -12.80
N GLU A 159 -9.47 13.42 -12.47
CA GLU A 159 -9.92 14.40 -11.46
C GLU A 159 -10.25 13.73 -10.11
N GLY A 160 -9.21 13.34 -9.38
CA GLY A 160 -9.40 12.78 -8.05
C GLY A 160 -8.15 12.88 -7.21
N TYR A 161 -8.33 12.72 -5.91
CA TYR A 161 -7.24 12.65 -4.95
C TYR A 161 -7.47 11.43 -4.06
N ALA A 162 -6.40 10.71 -3.77
CA ALA A 162 -6.38 9.61 -2.82
C ALA A 162 -5.34 9.87 -1.73
N LEU A 163 -5.38 9.07 -0.67
CA LEU A 163 -4.38 9.07 0.40
C LEU A 163 -3.56 7.80 0.37
N ILE A 164 -2.25 7.93 0.49
CA ILE A 164 -1.33 6.82 0.74
C ILE A 164 -0.58 7.07 2.04
N PHE A 165 -0.34 6.02 2.81
CA PHE A 165 0.43 6.11 4.05
C PHE A 165 1.88 5.69 3.78
N LEU A 166 2.83 6.60 3.99
CA LEU A 166 4.25 6.40 3.65
C LEU A 166 5.13 6.54 4.89
N ALA A 167 6.13 5.67 4.99
CA ALA A 167 7.02 5.73 6.14
C ALA A 167 7.99 6.92 6.00
N PRO A 168 8.14 7.76 7.04
CA PRO A 168 9.18 8.78 7.04
C PRO A 168 10.57 8.13 7.05
N GLY A 169 11.48 8.66 6.24
CA GLY A 169 12.89 8.28 6.21
C GLY A 169 13.75 9.23 7.05
N ALA A 170 15.01 9.41 6.63
CA ALA A 170 15.98 10.29 7.31
C ALA A 170 15.60 11.77 7.27
N GLU A 171 14.73 12.16 6.34
CA GLU A 171 14.17 13.52 6.25
C GLU A 171 13.20 13.86 7.41
N GLY A 172 12.81 12.86 8.21
CA GLY A 172 12.09 13.06 9.46
C GLY A 172 10.56 13.03 9.34
N THR A 173 9.92 13.03 10.51
CA THR A 173 8.46 12.90 10.66
C THR A 173 7.72 14.24 10.58
N GLY A 174 8.46 15.36 10.54
CA GLY A 174 7.92 16.71 10.66
C GLY A 174 7.87 17.25 12.10
N ALA A 175 8.13 16.41 13.10
CA ALA A 175 8.37 16.82 14.49
C ALA A 175 9.81 16.47 14.88
N ASP A 176 10.50 17.38 15.56
CA ASP A 176 11.93 17.23 15.88
C ASP A 176 12.20 16.16 16.96
N ASP A 177 11.20 15.84 17.78
CA ASP A 177 11.28 14.88 18.89
C ASP A 177 10.72 13.48 18.55
N VAL A 178 10.18 13.28 17.35
CA VAL A 178 9.65 11.99 16.90
C VAL A 178 10.57 11.38 15.85
N ILE A 179 11.32 10.35 16.25
CA ILE A 179 12.26 9.62 15.40
C ILE A 179 11.52 8.60 14.54
N ALA A 180 11.76 8.62 13.22
CA ALA A 180 11.19 7.64 12.32
C ALA A 180 11.79 6.24 12.54
N VAL A 181 10.96 5.19 12.50
CA VAL A 181 11.47 3.80 12.64
C VAL A 181 12.52 3.47 11.60
N ARG A 182 12.41 4.03 10.38
CA ARG A 182 13.40 3.83 9.32
C ARG A 182 14.77 4.38 9.70
N GLN A 183 14.79 5.55 10.36
CA GLN A 183 16.01 6.17 10.87
C GLN A 183 16.58 5.38 12.05
N GLU A 184 15.74 4.99 13.01
CA GLU A 184 16.15 4.18 14.17
C GLU A 184 16.77 2.84 13.78
N THR A 185 16.25 2.23 12.71
CA THR A 185 16.67 0.89 12.24
C THR A 185 17.69 0.93 11.10
N GLY A 186 18.13 2.11 10.66
CA GLY A 186 19.09 2.26 9.57
C GLY A 186 18.59 1.78 8.19
N ILE A 187 17.28 1.82 7.94
CA ILE A 187 16.67 1.38 6.67
C ILE A 187 16.46 2.59 5.74
N HIS A 188 17.37 2.75 4.79
CA HIS A 188 17.42 3.92 3.90
C HIS A 188 16.71 3.74 2.56
N ALA A 189 16.39 2.51 2.16
CA ALA A 189 15.71 2.20 0.90
C ALA A 189 14.79 0.98 1.05
N VAL A 190 13.86 0.82 0.11
CA VAL A 190 13.09 -0.43 -0.03
C VAL A 190 14.02 -1.62 -0.30
N MET A 191 13.75 -2.73 0.38
CA MET A 191 14.45 -4.00 0.24
C MET A 191 13.57 -5.04 -0.47
N THR A 192 14.20 -6.02 -1.11
CA THR A 192 13.48 -7.14 -1.72
C THR A 192 12.96 -8.13 -0.66
N MET A 193 12.10 -9.06 -1.08
CA MET A 193 11.68 -10.18 -0.24
C MET A 193 12.88 -11.02 0.23
N ASN A 194 13.82 -11.32 -0.66
CA ASN A 194 15.02 -12.10 -0.33
C ASN A 194 15.90 -11.36 0.69
N ASP A 195 16.09 -10.04 0.53
CA ASP A 195 16.88 -9.24 1.48
C ASP A 195 16.29 -9.27 2.88
N THR A 196 14.98 -9.11 3.00
CA THR A 196 14.30 -9.13 4.30
C THR A 196 14.23 -10.52 4.90
N TRP A 197 14.03 -11.56 4.07
CA TRP A 197 14.09 -12.94 4.53
C TRP A 197 15.47 -13.31 5.09
N ARG A 198 16.57 -12.92 4.42
CA ARG A 198 17.94 -13.14 4.92
C ARG A 198 18.17 -12.50 6.28
N ARG A 199 17.59 -11.33 6.52
CA ARG A 199 17.69 -10.62 7.82
C ARG A 199 16.77 -11.22 8.87
N LYS A 200 15.63 -11.78 8.47
CA LYS A 200 14.60 -12.26 9.38
C LYS A 200 13.76 -13.43 8.83
N PRO A 201 14.32 -14.65 8.86
CA PRO A 201 13.67 -15.83 8.30
C PRO A 201 12.71 -16.46 9.30
N ASN A 202 11.61 -15.77 9.63
CA ASN A 202 10.62 -16.23 10.60
C ASN A 202 9.19 -16.32 10.02
N GLU A 203 8.28 -16.97 10.75
CA GLU A 203 6.89 -17.17 10.31
C GLU A 203 6.09 -15.88 10.19
N ASP A 204 6.38 -14.87 11.01
CA ASP A 204 5.71 -13.57 10.96
C ASP A 204 6.03 -12.85 9.65
N GLN A 205 7.29 -12.90 9.23
CA GLN A 205 7.75 -12.34 7.96
C GLN A 205 7.12 -13.08 6.78
N LEU A 206 7.13 -14.42 6.80
CA LEU A 206 6.51 -15.24 5.76
C LEU A 206 5.00 -14.99 5.66
N THR A 207 4.31 -14.92 6.81
CA THR A 207 2.88 -14.64 6.85
C THR A 207 2.57 -13.28 6.24
N TYR A 208 3.40 -12.28 6.53
CA TYR A 208 3.24 -10.94 5.97
C TYR A 208 3.55 -10.86 4.48
N PHE A 209 4.58 -11.57 4.00
CA PHE A 209 4.84 -11.76 2.58
C PHE A 209 3.60 -12.25 1.85
N LEU A 210 3.00 -13.33 2.36
CA LEU A 210 1.78 -13.91 1.79
C LEU A 210 0.62 -12.91 1.79
N SER A 211 0.40 -12.16 2.88
CA SER A 211 -0.64 -11.13 2.91
C SER A 211 -0.42 -10.00 1.89
N CYS A 212 0.82 -9.71 1.48
CA CYS A 212 1.08 -8.73 0.42
C CYS A 212 0.84 -9.34 -0.97
N LEU A 213 1.31 -10.58 -1.19
CA LEU A 213 1.17 -11.27 -2.48
C LEU A 213 -0.28 -11.62 -2.83
N LEU A 214 -1.13 -11.84 -1.83
CA LEU A 214 -2.56 -12.10 -2.04
C LEU A 214 -3.29 -10.96 -2.75
N GLY A 215 -2.75 -9.73 -2.77
CA GLY A 215 -3.26 -8.67 -3.64
C GLY A 215 -3.31 -9.05 -5.13
N GLY A 216 -2.41 -9.96 -5.58
CA GLY A 216 -2.42 -10.48 -6.94
C GLY A 216 -3.66 -11.31 -7.29
N VAL A 217 -4.41 -11.83 -6.30
CA VAL A 217 -5.72 -12.48 -6.52
C VAL A 217 -6.74 -11.53 -7.11
N HIS A 218 -6.61 -10.25 -6.80
CA HIS A 218 -7.51 -9.18 -7.22
C HIS A 218 -6.98 -8.46 -8.47
N GLY A 219 -5.97 -9.01 -9.15
CA GLY A 219 -5.45 -8.41 -10.36
C GLY A 219 -4.22 -7.55 -10.14
N LEU A 220 -3.92 -7.08 -8.92
CA LEU A 220 -2.79 -6.18 -8.67
C LEU A 220 -1.46 -6.84 -9.06
N ASN A 221 -0.64 -6.13 -9.83
CA ASN A 221 0.70 -6.59 -10.15
C ASN A 221 1.55 -6.63 -8.88
N VAL A 222 1.91 -7.83 -8.44
CA VAL A 222 2.75 -8.09 -7.25
C VAL A 222 4.11 -8.66 -7.60
N ARG A 223 4.50 -8.62 -8.89
CA ARG A 223 5.77 -9.19 -9.38
C ARG A 223 6.99 -8.57 -8.71
N ASP A 224 6.93 -7.29 -8.37
CA ASP A 224 7.96 -6.53 -7.63
C ASP A 224 8.14 -7.03 -6.18
N LEU A 225 7.16 -7.74 -5.63
CA LEU A 225 7.22 -8.33 -4.29
C LEU A 225 7.53 -9.83 -4.31
N LEU A 226 7.58 -10.49 -5.47
CA LEU A 226 7.87 -11.93 -5.51
C LEU A 226 9.33 -12.22 -5.14
N PRO A 227 9.62 -13.39 -4.53
CA PRO A 227 10.99 -13.79 -4.27
C PRO A 227 11.72 -14.00 -5.61
N THR A 228 12.98 -13.55 -5.65
CA THR A 228 13.86 -13.79 -6.78
C THR A 228 14.34 -15.24 -6.81
N GLN A 229 14.88 -15.67 -7.96
CA GLN A 229 15.44 -17.01 -8.14
C GLN A 229 16.70 -17.29 -7.28
N GLU A 230 17.23 -16.27 -6.57
CA GLU A 230 18.40 -16.41 -5.70
C GLU A 230 18.14 -17.29 -4.46
N ASP A 231 16.87 -17.42 -4.03
CA ASP A 231 16.48 -18.30 -2.92
C ASP A 231 15.34 -19.24 -3.31
N PRO A 232 15.65 -20.38 -3.97
CA PRO A 232 14.66 -21.35 -4.39
C PRO A 232 13.87 -21.95 -3.22
N ALA A 233 14.46 -22.03 -2.02
CA ALA A 233 13.82 -22.58 -0.84
C ALA A 233 12.69 -21.66 -0.35
N LEU A 234 12.97 -20.36 -0.24
CA LEU A 234 11.96 -19.35 0.04
C LEU A 234 10.87 -19.33 -1.05
N ALA A 235 11.26 -19.34 -2.32
CA ALA A 235 10.30 -19.31 -3.43
C ALA A 235 9.33 -20.51 -3.39
N ASN A 236 9.85 -21.72 -3.15
CA ASN A 236 9.01 -22.92 -3.02
C ASN A 236 8.08 -22.84 -1.81
N ARG A 237 8.59 -22.35 -0.67
CA ARG A 237 7.81 -22.18 0.55
C ARG A 237 6.67 -21.18 0.39
N VAL A 238 6.96 -20.04 -0.24
CA VAL A 238 5.95 -19.02 -0.58
C VAL A 238 4.93 -19.60 -1.55
N ARG A 239 5.35 -20.32 -2.59
CA ARG A 239 4.45 -20.95 -3.56
C ARG A 239 3.47 -21.93 -2.90
N GLU A 240 3.98 -22.81 -2.04
CA GLU A 240 3.17 -23.81 -1.33
C GLU A 240 2.10 -23.15 -0.47
N GLN A 241 2.48 -22.20 0.39
CA GLN A 241 1.54 -21.54 1.28
C GLN A 241 0.58 -20.60 0.55
N LEU A 242 1.06 -19.92 -0.52
CA LEU A 242 0.21 -19.05 -1.31
C LEU A 242 -0.91 -19.87 -1.98
N THR A 243 -0.58 -21.02 -2.59
CA THR A 243 -1.57 -21.90 -3.25
C THR A 243 -2.75 -22.24 -2.34
N GLN A 244 -2.50 -22.53 -1.06
CA GLN A 244 -3.54 -22.85 -0.09
C GLN A 244 -4.44 -21.64 0.23
N ARG A 245 -3.86 -20.43 0.27
CA ARG A 245 -4.56 -19.19 0.65
C ARG A 245 -5.36 -18.58 -0.50
N LEU A 246 -4.93 -18.76 -1.75
CA LEU A 246 -5.63 -18.25 -2.94
C LEU A 246 -7.10 -18.67 -2.99
N VAL A 247 -7.40 -19.89 -2.53
CA VAL A 247 -8.73 -20.50 -2.61
C VAL A 247 -9.77 -19.71 -1.81
N VAL A 248 -9.37 -19.14 -0.67
CA VAL A 248 -10.29 -18.45 0.25
C VAL A 248 -10.19 -16.93 0.22
N GLU A 249 -9.10 -16.39 -0.33
CA GLU A 249 -8.76 -14.97 -0.29
C GLU A 249 -9.87 -14.07 -0.84
N ARG A 250 -10.52 -14.46 -1.95
CA ARG A 250 -11.57 -13.63 -2.56
C ARG A 250 -12.81 -13.53 -1.68
N GLU A 251 -13.26 -14.63 -1.11
CA GLU A 251 -14.41 -14.64 -0.21
C GLU A 251 -14.08 -13.88 1.09
N GLN A 252 -12.84 -14.01 1.57
CA GLN A 252 -12.35 -13.22 2.69
C GLN A 252 -12.32 -11.72 2.36
N PHE A 253 -11.86 -11.32 1.17
CA PHE A 253 -11.85 -9.94 0.70
C PHE A 253 -13.27 -9.37 0.63
N LEU A 254 -14.21 -10.08 0.02
CA LEU A 254 -15.62 -9.67 -0.03
C LEU A 254 -16.22 -9.52 1.37
N THR A 255 -15.94 -10.47 2.26
CA THR A 255 -16.44 -10.46 3.64
C THR A 255 -15.91 -9.25 4.43
N VAL A 256 -14.61 -8.97 4.34
CA VAL A 256 -14.02 -7.87 5.11
C VAL A 256 -14.34 -6.50 4.53
N THR A 257 -14.52 -6.38 3.21
CA THR A 257 -14.83 -5.11 2.53
C THR A 257 -16.32 -4.83 2.40
N MET A 258 -17.18 -5.81 2.69
CA MET A 258 -18.63 -5.75 2.50
C MET A 258 -19.06 -5.41 1.05
N LEU A 259 -18.15 -5.57 0.08
CA LEU A 259 -18.47 -5.37 -1.32
C LEU A 259 -19.41 -6.46 -1.82
N SER A 260 -20.34 -6.08 -2.69
CA SER A 260 -21.07 -7.05 -3.49
C SER A 260 -20.14 -7.70 -4.52
N ARG A 261 -20.51 -8.89 -5.01
CA ARG A 261 -19.78 -9.54 -6.10
C ARG A 261 -19.77 -8.68 -7.38
N GLU A 262 -20.83 -7.92 -7.62
CA GLU A 262 -20.92 -6.98 -8.75
C GLU A 262 -19.91 -5.84 -8.61
N GLN A 263 -19.83 -5.21 -7.43
CA GLN A 263 -18.84 -4.16 -7.17
C GLN A 263 -17.41 -4.70 -7.29
N TYR A 264 -17.17 -5.92 -6.79
CA TYR A 264 -15.88 -6.59 -6.95
C TYR A 264 -15.54 -6.85 -8.42
N HIS A 265 -16.49 -7.39 -9.20
CA HIS A 265 -16.28 -7.65 -10.63
C HIS A 265 -16.01 -6.37 -11.41
N HIS A 266 -16.72 -5.28 -11.09
CA HIS A 266 -16.45 -3.98 -11.68
C HIS A 266 -15.01 -3.49 -11.40
N GLY A 267 -14.53 -3.65 -10.16
CA GLY A 267 -13.20 -3.19 -9.75
C GLY A 267 -12.03 -4.06 -10.20
N PHE A 268 -12.24 -5.38 -10.36
CA PHE A 268 -11.15 -6.36 -10.53
C PHE A 268 -11.37 -7.37 -11.67
N GLY A 269 -12.54 -7.37 -12.31
CA GLY A 269 -12.88 -8.28 -13.40
C GLY A 269 -13.04 -9.73 -12.97
N ASP A 270 -12.90 -10.64 -13.95
CA ASP A 270 -12.98 -12.08 -13.72
C ASP A 270 -11.74 -12.60 -12.99
N ALA A 271 -11.95 -13.54 -12.09
CA ALA A 271 -10.91 -13.91 -11.15
C ALA A 271 -9.72 -14.67 -11.76
N GLU A 272 -9.96 -15.52 -12.76
CA GLU A 272 -8.86 -16.21 -13.45
C GLU A 272 -7.96 -15.20 -14.17
N THR A 273 -8.59 -14.24 -14.86
CA THR A 273 -7.91 -13.10 -15.49
C THR A 273 -7.15 -12.27 -14.48
N ALA A 274 -7.74 -12.00 -13.31
CA ALA A 274 -7.13 -11.25 -12.23
C ALA A 274 -5.85 -11.93 -11.70
N VAL A 275 -5.90 -13.24 -11.40
CA VAL A 275 -4.72 -13.99 -10.91
C VAL A 275 -3.57 -13.98 -11.93
N ALA A 276 -3.89 -14.13 -13.23
CA ALA A 276 -2.90 -14.06 -14.30
C ALA A 276 -2.30 -12.66 -14.44
N ARG A 277 -3.15 -11.63 -14.44
CA ARG A 277 -2.75 -10.22 -14.50
C ARG A 277 -1.80 -9.86 -13.36
N GLY A 278 -2.14 -10.27 -12.13
CA GLY A 278 -1.34 -10.00 -10.93
C GLY A 278 0.04 -10.67 -10.93
N GLY A 279 0.26 -11.63 -11.82
CA GLY A 279 1.54 -12.32 -12.00
C GLY A 279 1.74 -13.54 -11.13
N LEU A 280 0.66 -14.06 -10.54
CA LEU A 280 0.71 -15.24 -9.70
C LEU A 280 0.68 -16.53 -10.51
N THR A 281 0.00 -16.59 -11.66
CA THR A 281 -0.07 -17.81 -12.50
C THR A 281 1.32 -18.32 -12.90
N ASP A 282 2.18 -17.44 -13.41
CA ASP A 282 3.54 -17.79 -13.81
C ASP A 282 4.39 -18.26 -12.60
N PHE A 283 4.11 -17.73 -11.40
CA PHE A 283 4.90 -17.97 -10.19
C PHE A 283 4.55 -19.33 -9.61
N LEU A 284 3.25 -19.62 -9.60
CA LEU A 284 2.66 -20.84 -9.09
C LEU A 284 2.94 -22.04 -10.01
N SER A 285 2.99 -21.83 -11.32
CA SER A 285 3.35 -22.89 -12.27
C SER A 285 4.83 -23.28 -12.22
N GLY A 286 5.68 -22.47 -11.58
CA GLY A 286 7.12 -22.69 -11.54
C GLY A 286 7.79 -22.49 -12.90
N ALA A 287 7.13 -21.82 -13.85
CA ALA A 287 7.70 -21.48 -15.14
C ALA A 287 8.96 -20.63 -14.93
N ARG A 288 10.12 -21.15 -15.35
CA ARG A 288 11.44 -20.51 -15.15
C ARG A 288 11.68 -19.28 -16.03
N GLY A 289 10.76 -18.94 -16.92
CA GLY A 289 10.92 -17.86 -17.89
C GLY A 289 10.33 -16.54 -17.41
N ALA A 290 11.17 -15.52 -17.31
CA ALA A 290 10.79 -14.09 -17.27
C ALA A 290 10.43 -13.43 -15.92
N TYR A 291 10.88 -13.95 -14.77
CA TYR A 291 10.82 -13.19 -13.50
C TYR A 291 11.90 -12.10 -13.34
N GLY A 292 12.76 -11.91 -14.35
CA GLY A 292 13.79 -10.88 -14.37
C GLY A 292 13.51 -9.83 -15.45
N MET A 293 12.61 -8.88 -15.20
CA MET A 293 12.55 -7.65 -15.98
C MET A 293 13.11 -6.50 -15.13
N SER A 294 14.32 -6.11 -15.52
CA SER A 294 15.06 -4.89 -15.19
C SER A 294 15.09 -4.45 -13.72
N GLY A 295 16.11 -4.93 -13.01
CA GLY A 295 16.82 -4.03 -12.10
C GLY A 295 17.40 -2.89 -12.91
N ALA A 296 16.64 -1.80 -13.07
CA ALA A 296 17.18 -0.53 -13.52
C ALA A 296 18.19 -0.06 -12.47
N ARG A 297 19.46 -0.43 -12.69
CA ARG A 297 20.58 0.36 -12.19
C ARG A 297 20.45 1.74 -12.83
N LEU A 298 20.00 2.71 -12.03
CA LEU A 298 20.47 4.08 -12.12
C LEU A 298 21.54 4.23 -11.05
#